data_AF-A0A7X1D5G0-F1
#
_entry.id   AF-A0A7X1D5G0-F1
#
_cell.length_a   1.000
_cell.length_b   1.000
_cell.length_c   1.000
_cell.angle_alpha   90.00
_cell.angle_beta   90.00
_cell.angle_gamma   90.00
#
_symmetry.space_group_name_H-M   'P 1'
#
loop_
_entity.id
_entity.type
_entity.pdbx_description
1 polymer ?
#
loop_
_entity_poly.entity_id
_entity_poly.type
_entity_poly.pdbx_seq_one_letter_code
_entity_poly.pdbx_strand_id
1 'polypeptide(L)'
;MRIKKRLDWPWEGIVFDIEENDFWLQSWGVKPDLVTERIRVAKEKYDVAPKLVPVYSHRYMPEGSEQVLSVYQTDIIFHGTTLLEYFQIELDWKPYERMDFENIKVIPFWTEIMDANN
;
A
#
# COMPACT_ATOMS: atom_id res chain seq x y z
N MET A 1 -14.63 -4.67 -16.39
CA MET A 1 -13.46 -3.83 -16.79
C MET A 1 -12.31 -4.10 -15.82
N ARG A 2 -11.14 -4.57 -16.31
CA ARG A 2 -10.02 -5.05 -15.46
C ARG A 2 -9.37 -3.98 -14.57
N ILE A 3 -9.44 -2.71 -14.98
CA ILE A 3 -8.86 -1.58 -14.24
C ILE A 3 -9.63 -1.27 -12.96
N LYS A 4 -10.97 -1.29 -12.98
CA LYS A 4 -11.78 -0.97 -11.80
C LYS A 4 -11.43 -1.88 -10.62
N LYS A 5 -11.35 -3.19 -10.86
CA LYS A 5 -10.92 -4.17 -9.86
C LYS A 5 -9.54 -3.87 -9.26
N ARG A 6 -8.58 -3.40 -10.07
CA ARG A 6 -7.24 -3.05 -9.57
C ARG A 6 -7.23 -1.76 -8.76
N LEU A 7 -8.08 -0.80 -9.11
CA LEU A 7 -8.24 0.44 -8.34
C LEU A 7 -8.91 0.19 -6.99
N ASP A 8 -9.84 -0.77 -6.94
CA ASP A 8 -10.55 -1.13 -5.72
C ASP A 8 -9.71 -2.04 -4.79
N TRP A 9 -8.79 -2.82 -5.35
CA TRP A 9 -7.99 -3.83 -4.63
C TRP A 9 -7.27 -3.34 -3.36
N PRO A 10 -6.54 -2.19 -3.33
CA PRO A 10 -5.90 -1.73 -2.10
C PRO A 10 -6.90 -1.46 -0.97
N TRP A 11 -8.07 -0.91 -1.31
CA TRP A 11 -9.12 -0.67 -0.34
C TRP A 11 -9.77 -1.98 0.13
N GLU A 12 -10.11 -2.87 -0.81
CA GLU A 12 -10.67 -4.19 -0.49
C GLU A 12 -9.72 -4.99 0.43
N GLY A 13 -8.41 -4.88 0.21
CA GLY A 13 -7.39 -5.50 1.04
C GLY A 13 -7.35 -4.95 2.47
N ILE A 14 -7.42 -3.62 2.65
CA ILE A 14 -7.50 -2.99 3.98
C ILE A 14 -8.78 -3.41 4.72
N VAL A 15 -9.93 -3.43 4.02
CA VAL A 15 -11.20 -3.87 4.61
C VAL A 15 -11.10 -5.31 5.09
N PHE A 16 -10.57 -6.20 4.25
CA PHE A 16 -10.37 -7.59 4.60
C PHE A 16 -9.54 -7.72 5.89
N ASP A 17 -8.43 -6.99 6.01
CA ASP A 17 -7.57 -7.09 7.21
C ASP A 17 -8.23 -6.51 8.48
N ILE A 18 -9.12 -5.51 8.35
CA ILE A 18 -9.92 -4.99 9.46
C ILE A 18 -10.97 -6.02 9.93
N GLU A 19 -11.53 -6.78 8.99
CA GLU A 19 -12.57 -7.79 9.25
C GLU A 19 -11.96 -9.08 9.81
N GLU A 20 -10.89 -9.58 9.20
CA GLU A 20 -10.38 -10.93 9.41
C GLU A 20 -9.06 -10.98 10.19
N ASN A 21 -8.26 -9.90 10.17
CA ASN A 21 -6.90 -9.88 10.73
C ASN A 21 -6.71 -8.85 11.87
N ASP A 22 -7.79 -8.28 12.39
CA ASP A 22 -7.80 -7.31 13.49
C ASP A 22 -6.91 -6.07 13.26
N PHE A 23 -6.65 -5.73 11.99
CA PHE A 23 -5.76 -4.63 11.61
C PHE A 23 -6.29 -3.28 12.08
N TRP A 24 -5.41 -2.50 12.72
CA TRP A 24 -5.71 -1.14 13.17
C TRP A 24 -4.45 -0.31 13.43
N LEU A 25 -4.35 0.89 12.84
CA LEU A 25 -3.25 1.82 13.11
C LEU A 25 -3.52 2.67 14.35
N GLN A 26 -2.50 2.88 15.18
CA GLN A 26 -2.62 3.74 16.37
C GLN A 26 -2.97 5.20 16.02
N SER A 27 -2.51 5.71 14.87
CA SER A 27 -2.85 7.07 14.42
C SER A 27 -4.33 7.24 14.06
N TRP A 28 -5.06 6.14 13.85
CA TRP A 28 -6.50 6.17 13.59
C TRP A 28 -7.32 6.35 14.87
N GLY A 29 -6.66 6.33 16.04
CA GLY A 29 -7.25 6.52 17.35
C GLY A 29 -7.62 5.20 18.02
N VAL A 30 -8.49 5.28 19.03
CA VAL A 30 -8.97 4.09 19.75
C VAL A 30 -9.78 3.22 18.81
N LYS A 31 -9.42 1.93 18.70
CA LYS A 31 -10.12 0.95 17.87
C LYS A 31 -11.57 0.76 18.32
N PRO A 32 -12.57 1.08 17.47
CA PRO A 32 -13.96 0.79 17.78
C PRO A 32 -14.25 -0.70 17.90
N ASP A 33 -15.22 -1.06 18.74
CA ASP A 33 -15.70 -2.45 18.88
C ASP A 33 -16.46 -2.94 17.64
N LEU A 34 -17.18 -2.03 16.98
CA LEU A 34 -18.01 -2.36 15.82
C LEU A 34 -17.20 -2.26 14.51
N VAL A 35 -17.15 -3.37 13.76
CA VAL A 35 -16.43 -3.48 12.48
C VAL A 35 -16.84 -2.39 11.48
N THR A 36 -18.13 -2.05 11.39
CA THR A 36 -18.59 -1.01 10.46
C THR A 36 -18.05 0.37 10.81
N GLU A 37 -17.86 0.68 12.10
CA GLU A 37 -17.21 1.91 12.53
C GLU A 37 -15.70 1.89 12.24
N ARG A 38 -15.06 0.73 12.40
CA ARG A 38 -13.64 0.55 12.01
C ARG A 38 -13.45 0.85 10.52
N ILE A 39 -14.28 0.25 9.66
CA ILE A 39 -14.26 0.48 8.21
C ILE A 39 -14.53 1.95 7.88
N ARG A 40 -15.50 2.60 8.55
CA ARG A 40 -15.80 4.02 8.33
C ARG A 40 -14.59 4.91 8.61
N VAL A 41 -13.94 4.74 9.77
CA VAL A 41 -12.74 5.51 10.14
C VAL A 41 -11.59 5.22 9.18
N ALA A 42 -11.33 3.95 8.86
CA ALA A 42 -10.30 3.57 7.90
C ALA A 42 -10.55 4.21 6.53
N LYS A 43 -11.82 4.27 6.09
CA LYS A 43 -12.22 4.89 4.83
C LYS A 43 -11.93 6.38 4.80
N GLU A 44 -12.21 7.10 5.88
CA GLU A 44 -11.89 8.53 6.00
C GLU A 44 -10.39 8.80 5.86
N LYS A 45 -9.54 7.93 6.43
CA LYS A 45 -8.08 8.02 6.30
C LYS A 45 -7.60 7.65 4.90
N TYR A 46 -8.15 6.58 4.31
CA TYR A 46 -7.85 6.14 2.96
C TYR A 46 -8.22 7.19 1.90
N ASP A 47 -9.33 7.91 2.09
CA ASP A 47 -9.83 8.88 1.12
C ASP A 47 -8.94 10.11 0.98
N VAL A 48 -8.14 10.43 1.99
CA VAL A 48 -7.13 11.50 1.95
C VAL A 48 -5.72 11.00 1.64
N ALA A 49 -5.51 9.69 1.57
CA ALA A 49 -4.21 9.11 1.23
C ALA A 49 -3.84 9.34 -0.25
N PRO A 50 -2.52 9.38 -0.59
CA PRO A 50 -2.06 9.43 -1.97
C PRO A 50 -2.66 8.28 -2.78
N LYS A 51 -3.28 8.58 -3.94
CA LYS A 51 -3.97 7.55 -4.72
C LYS A 51 -2.99 6.57 -5.35
N LEU A 52 -3.33 5.29 -5.33
CA LEU A 52 -2.52 4.24 -5.94
C LEU A 52 -2.93 4.02 -7.39
N VAL A 53 -2.01 4.31 -8.31
CA VAL A 53 -2.18 4.05 -9.74
C VAL A 53 -1.68 2.63 -10.05
N PRO A 54 -2.52 1.73 -10.58
CA PRO A 54 -2.09 0.37 -10.90
C PRO A 54 -1.04 0.36 -12.02
N VAL A 55 0.08 -0.32 -11.80
CA VAL A 55 1.15 -0.51 -12.80
C VAL A 55 0.98 -1.89 -13.46
N TYR A 56 1.16 -2.96 -12.68
CA TYR A 56 1.08 -4.34 -13.14
C TYR A 56 0.78 -5.27 -11.95
N SER A 57 -0.03 -6.32 -12.14
CA SER A 57 -0.37 -7.24 -11.04
C SER A 57 -0.83 -6.48 -9.77
N HIS A 58 -0.17 -6.69 -8.64
CA HIS A 58 -0.34 -6.01 -7.35
C HIS A 58 0.71 -4.90 -7.12
N ARG A 59 1.22 -4.30 -8.21
CA ARG A 59 2.17 -3.18 -8.21
C ARG A 59 1.44 -1.86 -8.44
N TYR A 60 1.77 -0.87 -7.63
CA TYR A 60 1.11 0.43 -7.63
C TYR A 60 2.11 1.56 -7.50
N MET A 61 1.83 2.68 -8.18
CA MET A 61 2.58 3.92 -8.01
C MET A 61 1.71 4.91 -7.24
N PRO A 62 2.15 5.39 -6.06
CA PRO A 62 1.43 6.43 -5.33
C PRO A 62 1.48 7.77 -6.06
N GLU A 63 0.38 8.51 -5.99
CA GLU A 63 0.27 9.86 -6.54
C GLU A 63 1.41 10.76 -6.03
N GLY A 64 2.12 11.41 -6.96
CA GLY A 64 3.25 12.28 -6.64
C GLY A 64 4.55 11.56 -6.28
N SER A 65 4.63 10.24 -6.43
CA SER A 65 5.85 9.45 -6.22
C SER A 65 6.29 8.73 -7.49
N GLU A 66 7.60 8.55 -7.65
CA GLU A 66 8.18 7.66 -8.67
C GLU A 66 8.43 6.24 -8.13
N GLN A 67 8.19 6.03 -6.83
CA GLN A 67 8.37 4.77 -6.16
C GLN A 67 7.22 3.82 -6.49
N VAL A 68 7.52 2.55 -6.69
CA VAL A 68 6.53 1.51 -6.93
C VAL A 68 6.39 0.69 -5.66
N LEU A 69 5.16 0.43 -5.25
CA LEU A 69 4.79 -0.39 -4.12
C LEU A 69 4.27 -1.75 -4.61
N SER A 70 4.62 -2.81 -3.90
CA SER A 70 3.88 -4.07 -3.94
C SER A 70 2.83 -4.03 -2.83
N VAL A 71 1.55 -4.18 -3.19
CA VAL A 71 0.42 -4.04 -2.25
C VAL A 71 -0.37 -5.34 -2.23
N TYR A 72 -0.24 -6.09 -1.14
CA TYR A 72 -1.05 -7.28 -0.91
C TYR A 72 -1.76 -7.15 0.44
N GLN A 73 -3.02 -6.71 0.40
CA GLN A 73 -3.76 -6.33 1.61
C GLN A 73 -3.00 -5.23 2.36
N THR A 74 -2.76 -5.35 3.67
CA THR A 74 -1.91 -4.41 4.42
C THR A 74 -0.43 -4.80 4.40
N ASP A 75 -0.04 -5.96 3.84
CA ASP A 75 1.36 -6.27 3.57
C ASP A 75 1.83 -5.48 2.34
N ILE A 76 2.52 -4.38 2.62
CA ILE A 76 2.98 -3.43 1.63
C ILE A 76 4.49 -3.30 1.75
N ILE A 77 5.17 -3.34 0.61
CA ILE A 77 6.62 -3.09 0.54
C ILE A 77 6.95 -2.16 -0.63
N PHE A 78 8.09 -1.49 -0.55
CA PHE A 78 8.70 -0.85 -1.71
C PHE A 78 9.18 -1.91 -2.70
N HIS A 79 8.94 -1.70 -3.98
CA HIS A 79 9.32 -2.60 -5.07
C HIS A 79 9.94 -1.80 -6.24
N GLY A 80 10.83 -0.88 -5.88
CA GLY A 80 11.52 0.05 -6.77
C GLY A 80 11.36 1.50 -6.30
N THR A 81 12.48 2.23 -6.20
CA THR A 81 12.49 3.67 -5.87
C THR A 81 12.17 4.56 -7.06
N THR A 82 12.30 4.01 -8.27
CA THR A 82 11.90 4.62 -9.54
C THR A 82 11.20 3.58 -10.39
N LEU A 83 10.46 4.03 -11.42
CA LEU A 83 9.83 3.11 -12.38
C LEU A 83 10.88 2.26 -13.13
N LEU A 84 12.06 2.82 -13.41
CA LEU A 84 13.16 2.08 -14.05
C LEU A 84 13.68 0.97 -13.12
N GLU A 85 13.95 1.29 -11.86
CA GLU A 85 14.42 0.30 -10.90
C GLU A 85 13.38 -0.80 -10.66
N TYR A 86 12.10 -0.43 -10.58
CA TYR A 86 10.99 -1.39 -10.56
C TYR A 86 11.07 -2.37 -11.73
N PHE A 87 11.20 -1.89 -12.97
CA PHE A 87 11.29 -2.78 -14.13
C PHE A 87 12.54 -3.65 -14.10
N GLN A 88 13.67 -3.13 -13.59
CA GLN A 88 14.87 -3.94 -13.44
C GLN A 88 14.66 -5.09 -12.45
N ILE A 89 13.91 -4.86 -11.37
CA ILE A 89 13.57 -5.89 -10.38
C ILE A 89 12.54 -6.88 -10.94
N GLU A 90 11.42 -6.38 -11.48
CA GLU A 90 10.30 -7.21 -11.97
C GLU A 90 10.69 -8.08 -13.18
N LEU A 91 11.71 -7.68 -13.96
CA LEU A 91 12.22 -8.43 -15.11
C LEU A 91 13.50 -9.23 -14.79
N ASP A 92 13.85 -9.39 -13.51
CA ASP A 92 15.02 -10.14 -13.03
C ASP A 92 16.38 -9.61 -13.55
N TRP A 93 16.46 -8.35 -13.98
CA TRP A 93 17.71 -7.70 -14.39
C TRP A 93 18.53 -7.21 -13.20
N LYS A 94 17.88 -6.98 -12.07
CA LYS A 94 18.46 -6.54 -10.81
C LYS A 94 17.79 -7.32 -9.68
N PRO A 95 18.55 -7.99 -8.78
CA PRO A 95 17.97 -8.66 -7.63
C PRO A 95 17.37 -7.62 -6.66
N TYR A 96 16.25 -7.98 -6.02
CA TYR A 96 15.52 -7.11 -5.10
C TYR A 96 16.39 -6.62 -3.93
N GLU A 97 17.30 -7.46 -3.44
CA GLU A 97 18.21 -7.13 -2.32
C GLU A 97 19.21 -6.02 -2.67
N ARG A 98 19.35 -5.68 -3.95
CA ARG A 98 20.18 -4.55 -4.42
C ARG A 98 19.37 -3.29 -4.68
N MET A 99 18.07 -3.27 -4.37
CA MET A 99 17.25 -2.06 -4.48
C MET A 99 17.89 -0.91 -3.69
N ASP A 100 17.73 0.30 -4.18
CA ASP A 100 18.28 1.51 -3.57
C ASP A 100 17.47 1.95 -2.34
N PHE A 101 17.54 1.15 -1.26
CA PHE A 101 16.79 1.40 -0.03
C PHE A 101 17.13 2.77 0.61
N GLU A 102 18.30 3.35 0.33
CA GLU A 102 18.72 4.66 0.85
C GLU A 102 17.92 5.81 0.24
N ASN A 103 17.38 5.62 -0.97
CA ASN A 103 16.59 6.63 -1.69
C ASN A 103 15.07 6.49 -1.48
N ILE A 104 14.63 5.62 -0.56
CA ILE A 104 13.22 5.50 -0.20
C ILE A 104 12.74 6.80 0.46
N LYS A 105 11.61 7.30 -0.03
CA LYS A 105 10.89 8.44 0.53
C LYS A 105 9.60 7.97 1.18
N VAL A 106 9.36 8.46 2.40
CA VAL A 106 8.11 8.21 3.13
C VAL A 106 6.92 8.67 2.30
N ILE A 107 5.92 7.80 2.20
CA ILE A 107 4.65 8.08 1.53
C ILE A 107 3.60 8.08 2.64
N PRO A 108 3.07 9.25 3.05
CA PRO A 108 2.10 9.33 4.15
C PRO A 108 0.96 8.33 3.95
N PHE A 109 0.44 7.81 5.05
CA PHE A 109 -0.52 6.69 5.10
C PHE A 109 0.08 5.34 4.68
N TRP A 110 0.68 5.22 3.50
CA TRP A 110 1.16 3.92 3.00
C TRP A 110 2.36 3.40 3.79
N THR A 111 3.35 4.25 4.08
CA THR A 111 4.52 3.86 4.88
C THR A 111 4.12 3.53 6.32
N GLU A 112 3.10 4.19 6.88
CA GLU A 112 2.59 3.84 8.21
C GLU A 112 1.99 2.42 8.25
N ILE A 113 1.26 2.03 7.19
CA ILE A 113 0.75 0.66 7.07
C ILE A 113 1.91 -0.35 7.00
N MET A 114 2.99 -0.03 6.26
CA MET A 114 4.19 -0.88 6.20
C MET A 114 4.83 -1.03 7.59
N ASP A 115 4.96 0.06 8.33
CA ASP A 115 5.60 0.08 9.65
C ASP A 115 4.79 -0.70 10.71
N ALA A 116 3.46 -0.77 10.55
CA ALA A 116 2.60 -1.53 11.47
C ALA A 116 2.65 -3.04 11.28
N ASN A 117 3.20 -3.52 10.15
CA ASN A 117 3.29 -4.93 9.78
C ASN A 117 4.71 -5.52 9.91
N ASN A 118 5.67 -4.72 10.38
CA ASN A 118 7.04 -5.16 10.75
C ASN A 118 7.16 -5.42 12.24
#